data_AF-A0A227JEE1-F1
#
_entry.id   AF-A0A227JEE1-F1
#
_cell.length_a   1.000
_cell.length_b   1.000
_cell.length_c   1.000
_cell.angle_alpha   90.00
_cell.angle_beta   90.00
_cell.angle_gamma   90.00
#
_symmetry.space_group_name_H-M   'P 1'
#
loop_
_entity.id
_entity.type
_entity.pdbx_description
1 polymer ?
#
loop_
_entity_poly.entity_id
_entity_poly.type
_entity_poly.pdbx_seq_one_letter_code
_entity_poly.pdbx_strand_id
1 'polypeptide(L)' 'MAVLEILSIPDPRLKVKAEKVTDVSTIQTLIDDMLETLYATGNG' A
#
# COMPACT_ATOMS: atom_id res chain seq x y z
N MET A 1 -7.05 -8.79 3.24
CA MET A 1 -8.35 -8.25 2.80
C MET A 1 -8.83 -7.15 3.77
N ALA A 2 -8.06 -6.08 3.92
CA ALA A 2 -8.40 -4.91 4.72
C ALA A 2 -8.16 -3.64 3.89
N VAL A 3 -8.98 -2.61 4.12
CA VAL A 3 -8.74 -1.26 3.57
C VAL A 3 -7.73 -0.56 4.48
N LEU A 4 -6.60 -0.16 3.91
CA LEU A 4 -5.54 0.59 4.57
C LEU A 4 -5.85 2.09 4.55
N GLU A 5 -5.29 2.84 5.49
CA GLU A 5 -5.38 4.31 5.50
C GLU A 5 -4.42 4.91 4.46
N ILE A 6 -4.94 5.75 3.56
CA ILE A 6 -4.12 6.51 2.60
C ILE A 6 -3.51 7.72 3.31
N LEU A 7 -2.18 7.75 3.36
CA LEU A 7 -1.44 8.84 4.00
C LEU A 7 -1.52 10.14 3.20
N SER A 8 -1.62 11.27 3.90
CA SER A 8 -1.65 12.63 3.32
C SER A 8 -0.42 13.43 3.74
N ILE A 9 0.04 14.36 2.90
CA ILE A 9 1.16 15.26 3.24
C ILE A 9 0.70 16.25 4.34
N PRO A 10 1.53 16.52 5.38
CA PRO A 10 2.91 16.08 5.56
C PRO A 10 3.04 14.78 6.39
N ASP A 11 3.49 13.70 5.76
CA ASP A 11 3.87 12.45 6.45
C ASP A 11 5.30 12.02 6.03
N PRO A 12 6.24 11.80 6.97
CA PRO A 12 7.61 11.41 6.63
C PRO A 12 7.71 10.05 5.92
N ARG A 13 6.76 9.13 6.12
CA ARG A 13 6.72 7.82 5.45
C ARG A 13 6.60 7.97 3.93
N LEU A 14 5.94 9.03 3.46
CA LEU A 14 5.81 9.35 2.04
C LEU A 14 7.14 9.79 1.38
N LYS A 15 8.20 10.03 2.16
CA LYS A 15 9.54 10.38 1.66
C LYS A 15 10.53 9.22 1.70
N VAL A 16 10.15 8.08 2.26
CA VAL A 16 11.02 6.91 2.38
C VAL A 16 11.18 6.25 1.01
N LYS A 17 12.43 5.95 0.63
CA LYS A 17 12.71 5.20 -0.60
C LYS A 17 12.38 3.72 -0.37
N ALA A 18 11.50 3.16 -1.20
CA ALA A 18 11.13 1.75 -1.09
C ALA A 18 12.32 0.81 -1.33
N GLU A 19 12.32 -0.31 -0.61
CA GLU A 19 13.29 -1.39 -0.76
C GLU A 19 12.83 -2.41 -1.80
N LYS A 20 13.78 -3.11 -2.41
CA LYS A 20 13.47 -4.15 -3.39
C LYS A 20 13.01 -5.41 -2.68
N VAL A 21 11.81 -5.88 -3.01
CA VAL A 21 11.32 -7.18 -2.58
C VAL A 21 12.12 -8.29 -3.27
N THR A 22 12.68 -9.20 -2.49
CA THR A 22 13.47 -10.35 -2.98
C THR A 22 12.66 -11.65 -3.06
N ASP A 23 11.57 -11.75 -2.31
CA ASP A 23 10.64 -12.88 -2.32
C ASP A 23 9.19 -12.38 -2.33
N VAL A 24 8.52 -12.56 -3.47
CA VAL A 24 7.15 -12.08 -3.70
C VAL A 24 6.13 -12.84 -2.84
N SER A 25 6.41 -14.09 -2.47
CA SER A 25 5.49 -14.89 -1.65
C SER A 25 5.23 -14.26 -0.27
N THR A 26 6.15 -13.42 0.19
CA THR A 26 6.08 -12.76 1.50
C THR A 26 5.14 -11.55 1.53
N ILE A 27 4.74 -11.01 0.37
CA ILE A 27 3.98 -9.75 0.27
C ILE A 27 2.58 -9.91 -0.32
N GLN A 28 2.09 -11.13 -0.53
CA GLN A 28 0.78 -11.36 -1.16
C GLN A 28 -0.35 -10.64 -0.41
N THR A 29 -0.39 -10.72 0.92
CA THR A 29 -1.40 -10.03 1.73
C THR A 29 -1.36 -8.52 1.55
N LEU A 30 -0.15 -7.94 1.46
CA LEU A 30 0.02 -6.50 1.25
C LEU A 30 -0.51 -6.08 -0.13
N ILE A 31 -0.25 -6.89 -1.16
CA ILE A 31 -0.79 -6.66 -2.51
C ILE A 31 -2.33 -6.66 -2.47
N ASP A 32 -2.92 -7.66 -1.83
CA ASP A 32 -4.37 -7.79 -1.73
C ASP A 32 -5.00 -6.60 -0.97
N ASP A 33 -4.37 -6.17 0.12
CA ASP A 33 -4.82 -5.02 0.92
C ASP A 33 -4.69 -3.68 0.16
N MET A 34 -3.61 -3.50 -0.60
CA MET A 34 -3.43 -2.30 -1.42
C MET A 34 -4.44 -2.21 -2.57
N LEU A 35 -4.77 -3.34 -3.20
CA LEU A 35 -5.80 -3.40 -4.23
C LEU A 35 -7.19 -3.10 -3.65
N GLU A 36 -7.52 -3.70 -2.51
CA GLU A 36 -8.78 -3.40 -1.81
C GLU A 36 -8.88 -1.91 -1.45
N THR A 37 -7.78 -1.33 -0.95
CA THR A 37 -7.70 0.09 -0.60
C THR A 37 -7.93 0.99 -1.82
N LEU A 38 -7.33 0.64 -2.97
CA LEU A 38 -7.53 1.36 -4.22
C LEU A 38 -8.99 1.29 -4.68
N TYR A 39 -9.62 0.12 -4.64
CA TYR A 39 -11.01 -0.04 -5.06
C TYR A 39 -12.03 0.58 -4.10
N ALA A 40 -11.63 0.83 -2.86
CA ALA A 40 -12.42 1.60 -1.91
C ALA A 40 -12.44 3.10 -2.21
N THR A 41 -11.55 3.61 -3.09
CA THR A 41 -11.62 5.00 -3.56
C THR A 41 -12.66 5.14 -4.67
N GLY A 42 -13.26 6.33 -4.80
CA GLY A 42 -14.30 6.58 -5.80
C GLY A 42 -13.76 6.74 -7.23
N ASN A 43 -12.45 6.82 -7.41
CA ASN A 43 -11.82 7.27 -8.66
C ASN A 43 -10.48 6.60 -8.99
N GLY A 44 -10.05 5.59 -8.23
CA GLY A 44 -8.74 4.96 -8.39
C GLY A 44 -7.64 5.85 -7.85
#